data_AF-A0A139PKF0-F1
#
_entry.id   AF-A0A139PKF0-F1
#
_cell.length_a   1.000
_cell.length_b   1.000
_cell.length_c   1.000
_cell.angle_alpha   90.00
_cell.angle_beta   90.00
_cell.angle_gamma   90.00
#
_symmetry.space_group_name_H-M   'P 1'
#
loop_
_entity.id
_entity.type
_entity.pdbx_description
1 polymer ?
#
loop_
_entity_poly.entity_id
_entity_poly.type
_entity_poly.pdbx_seq_one_letter_code
_entity_poly.pdbx_strand_id
1 'polypeptide(L)'
;MIIKNYKYDFSSGRICYTIDFDGYEQAMEHTKTEYGSVQRNDIDDFLSTVEEYDFQEAEMIEAFVDFQNDLLLYGIGFELKNEVQ
;
A
#
# COMPACT_ATOMS: atom_id res chain seq x y z
N MET A 1 5.22 -0.36 -11.14
CA MET A 1 4.60 0.41 -10.03
C MET A 1 5.61 1.39 -9.47
N ILE A 2 5.17 2.60 -9.13
CA ILE A 2 5.92 3.57 -8.34
C ILE A 2 5.13 3.91 -7.09
N ILE A 3 5.75 3.77 -5.91
CA ILE A 3 5.14 4.20 -4.64
C ILE A 3 5.55 5.65 -4.37
N LYS A 4 4.57 6.52 -4.19
CA LYS A 4 4.77 7.95 -3.91
C LYS A 4 4.25 8.29 -2.53
N ASN A 5 4.83 9.36 -1.96
CA ASN A 5 4.35 10.00 -0.74
C ASN A 5 4.15 9.05 0.45
N TYR A 6 4.96 7.98 0.54
CA TYR A 6 4.85 6.99 1.59
C TYR A 6 5.09 7.62 2.96
N LYS A 7 4.14 7.42 3.87
CA LYS A 7 4.21 7.88 5.24
C LYS A 7 3.66 6.80 6.15
N TYR A 8 4.46 6.44 7.14
CA TYR A 8 4.01 5.64 8.26
C TYR A 8 3.95 6.52 9.51
N ASP A 9 2.73 6.85 9.94
CA ASP A 9 2.48 7.44 11.24
C ASP A 9 2.25 6.34 12.29
N PHE A 10 3.34 5.94 12.94
CA PHE A 10 3.31 4.93 14.00
C PHE A 10 2.40 5.33 15.16
N SER A 11 2.29 6.64 15.47
CA SER A 11 1.52 7.10 16.62
C SER A 11 0.02 6.93 16.44
N SER A 12 -0.47 7.08 15.20
CA SER A 12 -1.87 6.85 14.85
C SER A 12 -2.15 5.46 14.27
N GLY A 13 -1.11 4.60 14.16
CA GLY A 13 -1.26 3.26 13.57
C GLY A 13 -1.73 3.32 12.12
N ARG A 14 -1.23 4.29 11.35
CA ARG A 14 -1.70 4.57 9.99
C ARG A 14 -0.56 4.60 8.98
N ILE A 15 -0.77 3.96 7.84
CA ILE A 15 0.12 4.02 6.67
C ILE A 15 -0.65 4.66 5.51
N CYS A 16 -0.03 5.63 4.84
CA CYS A 16 -0.60 6.30 3.67
C CYS A 16 0.44 6.37 2.56
N TYR A 17 0.02 6.16 1.31
CA TYR A 17 0.86 6.29 0.12
C TYR A 17 -0.01 6.38 -1.14
N THR A 18 0.62 6.62 -2.29
CA THR A 18 -0.04 6.55 -3.60
C THR A 18 0.68 5.52 -4.46
N ILE A 19 -0.09 4.64 -5.08
CA ILE A 19 0.39 3.69 -6.10
C ILE A 19 0.19 4.37 -7.45
N ASP A 20 1.27 4.49 -8.23
CA ASP A 20 1.23 4.92 -9.62
C ASP A 20 1.57 3.74 -10.54
N PHE A 21 0.61 3.39 -11.39
CA PHE A 21 0.77 2.43 -12.48
C PHE A 21 0.51 3.15 -13.81
N ASP A 22 1.57 3.39 -14.58
CA ASP A 22 1.54 4.04 -15.90
C ASP A 22 0.73 5.36 -15.94
N GLY A 23 0.80 6.16 -14.87
CA GLY A 23 0.06 7.43 -14.74
C GLY A 23 -1.34 7.29 -14.17
N TYR A 24 -1.81 6.08 -13.91
CA TYR A 24 -3.03 5.81 -13.15
C TYR A 24 -2.69 5.72 -11.65
N GLU A 25 -3.17 6.70 -10.89
CA GLU A 25 -2.84 6.85 -9.46
C GLU A 25 -3.98 6.39 -8.55
N GLN A 26 -3.65 5.56 -7.56
CA GLN A 26 -4.55 5.13 -6.49
C GLN A 26 -4.00 5.52 -5.12
N ALA A 27 -4.79 6.28 -4.37
CA ALA A 27 -4.45 6.65 -2.99
C ALA A 27 -4.79 5.52 -2.03
N MET A 28 -3.82 5.12 -1.22
CA MET A 28 -3.95 4.06 -0.23
C MET A 28 -3.85 4.62 1.17
N GLU A 29 -4.77 4.16 2.02
CA GLU A 29 -4.74 4.37 3.46
C GLU A 29 -4.98 3.03 4.14
N HIS A 30 -4.19 2.75 5.16
CA HIS A 30 -4.32 1.60 6.04
C HIS A 30 -4.34 2.10 7.48
N THR A 31 -5.34 1.68 8.25
CA THR A 31 -5.51 2.12 9.65
C THR A 31 -5.70 0.89 10.53
N LYS A 32 -4.87 0.76 11.57
CA LYS A 32 -5.02 -0.26 12.60
C LYS A 32 -6.22 0.05 13.46
N THR A 33 -7.11 -0.92 13.62
CA THR A 33 -8.29 -0.81 14.49
C THR A 33 -7.94 -1.23 15.92
N GLU A 34 -8.80 -0.86 16.87
CA GLU A 34 -8.70 -1.25 18.28
C GLU A 34 -8.74 -2.79 18.48
N TYR A 35 -9.30 -3.52 17.52
CA TYR A 35 -9.43 -4.98 17.55
C TYR A 35 -8.21 -5.69 16.98
N GLY A 36 -7.15 -4.96 16.63
CA GLY A 36 -5.97 -5.53 16.01
C GLY A 36 -6.22 -6.04 14.59
N SER A 37 -7.19 -5.46 13.87
CA SER A 37 -7.37 -5.63 12.43
C SER A 37 -6.91 -4.38 11.69
N VAL A 38 -6.83 -4.44 10.35
CA VAL A 38 -6.53 -3.27 9.52
C VAL A 38 -7.72 -2.98 8.63
N GLN A 39 -8.14 -1.72 8.59
CA GLN A 39 -9.03 -1.20 7.55
C GLN A 39 -8.17 -0.57 6.46
N ARG A 40 -8.46 -0.89 5.20
CA ARG A 40 -7.84 -0.25 4.04
C ARG A 40 -8.90 0.23 3.05
N ASN A 41 -8.52 1.20 2.22
CA ASN A 41 -9.36 1.57 1.08
C ASN A 41 -9.52 0.37 0.12
N ASP A 42 -10.69 0.32 -0.53
CA ASP A 42 -10.96 -0.64 -1.59
C ASP A 42 -9.99 -0.43 -2.77
N ILE A 43 -9.33 -1.50 -3.20
CA ILE A 43 -8.35 -1.52 -4.28
C ILE A 43 -8.75 -2.50 -5.39
N ASP A 44 -9.87 -3.22 -5.26
CA ASP A 44 -10.20 -4.34 -6.13
C ASP A 44 -10.44 -3.87 -7.58
N ASP A 45 -11.10 -2.71 -7.76
CA ASP A 45 -11.30 -2.08 -9.08
C ASP A 45 -9.97 -1.65 -9.72
N PHE A 46 -9.03 -1.15 -8.91
CA PHE A 46 -7.71 -0.73 -9.37
C PHE A 46 -6.88 -1.96 -9.79
N LEU A 47 -6.84 -3.01 -8.96
CA LEU A 47 -6.13 -4.25 -9.27
C LEU A 47 -6.69 -4.92 -10.52
N SER A 48 -8.01 -5.00 -10.66
CA SER A 48 -8.66 -5.55 -11.85
C SER A 48 -8.23 -4.80 -13.12
N THR A 49 -8.16 -3.46 -13.04
CA THR A 49 -7.67 -2.63 -14.15
C THR A 49 -6.20 -2.93 -14.47
N VAL A 50 -5.32 -3.03 -13.47
CA VAL A 50 -3.90 -3.34 -13.69
C VAL A 50 -3.74 -4.75 -14.27
N GLU A 51 -4.49 -5.73 -13.77
CA GLU A 51 -4.43 -7.14 -14.18
C GLU A 51 -4.73 -7.32 -15.67
N GLU A 52 -5.65 -6.53 -16.23
CA GLU A 52 -5.96 -6.52 -17.67
C GLU A 52 -4.75 -6.16 -18.55
N TYR A 53 -3.82 -5.34 -18.04
CA TYR A 53 -2.60 -4.94 -18.75
C TYR A 53 -1.39 -5.80 -18.38
N ASP A 54 -1.20 -6.06 -17.08
CA ASP A 54 -0.10 -6.84 -16.53
C ASP A 54 -0.53 -7.55 -15.23
N PHE A 55 -0.89 -8.83 -15.38
CA PHE A 55 -1.25 -9.72 -14.28
C PHE A 55 -0.17 -9.79 -13.18
N GLN A 56 1.12 -9.84 -13.57
CA GLN A 56 2.19 -9.96 -12.58
C GLN A 56 2.37 -8.67 -11.79
N GLU A 57 2.16 -7.52 -12.44
CA GLU A 57 2.17 -6.24 -11.74
C GLU A 57 1.03 -6.14 -10.73
N ALA A 58 -0.18 -6.59 -11.09
CA ALA A 58 -1.32 -6.63 -10.16
C ALA A 58 -1.01 -7.49 -8.92
N GLU A 59 -0.45 -8.70 -9.11
CA GLU A 59 -0.02 -9.56 -8.00
C GLU A 59 1.03 -8.88 -7.10
N MET A 60 2.01 -8.16 -7.70
CA MET A 60 3.02 -7.44 -6.92
C MET A 60 2.43 -6.28 -6.11
N ILE A 61 1.46 -5.56 -6.69
CA ILE A 61 0.75 -4.48 -6.01
C ILE A 61 -0.04 -5.04 -4.82
N GLU A 62 -0.81 -6.11 -5.03
CA GLU A 62 -1.59 -6.76 -3.98
C GLU A 62 -0.68 -7.23 -2.83
N ALA A 63 0.42 -7.92 -3.15
CA ALA A 63 1.39 -8.37 -2.16
C ALA A 63 2.01 -7.21 -1.37
N PHE A 64 2.29 -6.07 -2.03
CA PHE A 64 2.79 -4.87 -1.36
C PHE A 64 1.76 -4.28 -0.40
N VAL A 65 0.49 -4.23 -0.80
CA VAL A 65 -0.62 -3.72 0.01
C VAL A 65 -0.84 -4.60 1.23
N ASP A 66 -0.78 -5.93 1.08
CA ASP A 66 -0.87 -6.88 2.20
C ASP A 66 0.31 -6.73 3.16
N PHE A 67 1.51 -6.52 2.64
CA PHE A 67 2.68 -6.24 3.48
C PHE A 67 2.48 -4.99 4.35
N GLN A 68 1.80 -3.94 3.87
CA GLN A 68 1.49 -2.77 4.71
C GLN A 68 0.54 -3.10 5.86
N ASN A 69 -0.42 -4.01 5.64
CA ASN A 69 -1.29 -4.50 6.71
C ASN A 69 -0.47 -5.23 7.77
N ASP A 70 0.44 -6.10 7.36
CA ASP A 70 1.31 -6.84 8.28
C ASP A 70 2.17 -5.90 9.13
N LEU A 71 2.77 -4.88 8.53
CA LEU A 71 3.55 -3.87 9.25
C LEU A 71 2.73 -3.21 10.36
N LEU A 72 1.48 -2.86 10.10
CA LEU A 72 0.58 -2.29 11.09
C LEU A 72 0.17 -3.30 12.17
N LEU A 73 -0.17 -4.52 11.79
CA LEU A 73 -0.60 -5.57 12.71
C LEU A 73 0.49 -5.89 13.71
N TYR A 74 1.72 -6.08 13.23
CA TYR A 74 2.88 -6.40 14.07
C TYR A 74 3.55 -5.16 14.69
N GLY A 75 3.15 -3.96 14.31
CA GLY A 75 3.74 -2.72 14.84
C GLY A 75 5.21 -2.56 14.46
N ILE A 76 5.56 -2.92 13.23
CA ILE A 76 6.93 -2.87 12.72
C ILE A 76 7.13 -1.55 11.96
N GLY A 77 7.87 -0.61 12.53
CA GLY A 77 8.26 0.61 11.84
C GLY A 77 9.10 0.32 10.59
N PHE A 78 8.68 0.87 9.45
CA PHE A 78 9.31 0.67 8.15
C PHE A 78 9.41 2.00 7.39
N GLU A 79 10.50 2.20 6.66
CA GLU A 79 10.73 3.38 5.83
C GLU A 79 11.14 2.95 4.42
N LEU A 80 10.50 3.53 3.40
CA LEU A 80 10.95 3.45 2.01
C LEU A 80 11.97 4.55 1.75
N LYS A 81 13.18 4.17 1.32
CA LYS A 81 14.18 5.10 0.80
C LYS A 81 14.26 4.91 -0.70
N ASN A 82 14.15 6.00 -1.44
CA ASN A 82 14.46 5.96 -2.86
C ASN A 82 15.94 5.61 -3.02
N GLU A 83 16.25 4.64 -3.88
CA GLU A 83 17.62 4.48 -4.35
C GLU A 83 18.00 5.78 -5.08
N VAL A 84 18.99 6.48 -4.53
CA VAL A 84 19.65 7.57 -5.24
C VAL A 84 20.59 6.89 -6.24
N GLN A 85 20.24 6.92 -7.53
CA GLN A 85 21.16 6.53 -8.61
C GLN A 85 22.28 7.56 -8.77
#